data_AF-A0A0S8JV72-F1
#
_entry.id   AF-A0A0S8JV72-F1
#
_cell.length_a   1.000
_cell.length_b   1.000
_cell.length_c   1.000
_cell.angle_alpha   90.00
_cell.angle_beta   90.00
_cell.angle_gamma   90.00
#
_symmetry.space_group_name_H-M   'P 1'
#
loop_
_entity.id
_entity.type
_entity.pdbx_description
1 polymer ?
#
loop_
_entity_poly.entity_id
_entity_poly.type
_entity_poly.pdbx_seq_one_letter_code
_entity_poly.pdbx_strand_id
1 'polypeptide(L)'
;IAIEISILSNFLLNNIWTFRKRDTKVGLASRIFRYHLVTGLAGLVNYGILLLLAKVFGVHDLIANMIGIIVGTFINFFLNSLWTWRIKVEDL
;
A
#
# COMPACT_ATOMS: atom_id res chain seq x y z
N ILE A 1 13.53 -7.76 -10.50
CA ILE A 1 13.49 -6.64 -11.48
C ILE A 1 12.05 -6.19 -11.76
N ALA A 2 11.15 -7.05 -12.25
CA ALA A 2 9.77 -6.65 -12.57
C ALA A 2 8.98 -6.08 -11.37
N ILE A 3 9.10 -6.69 -10.18
CA ILE A 3 8.43 -6.22 -8.96
C ILE A 3 8.87 -4.80 -8.60
N GLU A 4 10.18 -4.53 -8.60
CA GLU A 4 10.74 -3.20 -8.33
C GLU A 4 10.24 -2.15 -9.32
N ILE A 5 10.21 -2.47 -10.61
CA ILE A 5 9.69 -1.56 -11.65
C ILE A 5 8.21 -1.26 -11.39
N SER A 6 7.41 -2.25 -11.01
CA SER A 6 6.00 -2.07 -10.66
C SER A 6 5.82 -1.22 -9.42
N ILE A 7 6.64 -1.41 -8.38
CA ILE A 7 6.58 -0.59 -7.15
C ILE A 7 6.93 0.86 -7.48
N LEU A 8 7.99 1.10 -8.25
CA LEU A 8 8.42 2.44 -8.66
C LEU A 8 7.38 3.12 -9.56
N SER A 9 6.83 2.40 -10.54
CA SER A 9 5.80 2.93 -11.44
C SER A 9 4.53 3.31 -10.66
N ASN A 10 4.09 2.46 -9.72
CA ASN A 10 2.96 2.77 -8.84
C ASN A 10 3.26 3.95 -7.91
N PHE A 11 4.48 4.05 -7.38
CA PHE A 11 4.90 5.19 -6.57
C PHE A 11 4.83 6.51 -7.37
N LEU A 12 5.38 6.53 -8.58
CA LEU A 12 5.37 7.71 -9.44
C LEU A 12 3.95 8.15 -9.78
N LEU A 13 3.08 7.20 -10.14
CA LEU A 13 1.67 7.47 -10.42
C LEU A 13 0.98 8.07 -9.18
N ASN A 14 1.19 7.47 -8.00
CA ASN A 14 0.62 7.98 -6.76
C ASN A 14 1.15 9.38 -6.41
N ASN A 15 2.42 9.67 -6.66
CA ASN A 15 3.02 10.96 -6.36
C ASN A 15 2.58 12.07 -7.35
N ILE A 16 2.42 11.74 -8.64
CA ILE A 16 2.08 12.72 -9.69
C ILE A 16 0.56 12.94 -9.80
N TRP A 17 -0.26 11.93 -9.51
CA TRP A 17 -1.70 11.98 -9.69
C TRP A 17 -2.45 11.91 -8.37
N THR A 18 -2.44 10.76 -7.68
CA THR A 18 -3.28 10.50 -6.48
C THR A 18 -3.07 11.52 -5.37
N PHE A 19 -1.81 11.85 -5.06
CA PHE A 19 -1.44 12.73 -3.94
C PHE A 19 -0.86 14.07 -4.39
N ARG A 20 -1.04 14.45 -5.67
CA ARG A 20 -0.47 15.68 -6.26
C ARG A 20 -0.76 16.94 -5.46
N LYS A 21 -1.98 17.04 -4.92
CA LYS A 21 -2.45 18.23 -4.18
C LYS A 21 -2.05 18.26 -2.70
N ARG A 22 -1.33 17.24 -2.23
CA ARG A 22 -0.91 17.17 -0.82
C ARG A 22 0.44 17.85 -0.67
N ASP A 23 0.45 18.98 0.02
CA ASP A 23 1.71 19.65 0.38
C ASP A 23 2.37 18.89 1.54
N THR A 24 3.48 18.20 1.22
CA THR A 24 4.20 17.35 2.17
C THR A 24 5.65 17.80 2.26
N LYS A 25 6.14 18.03 3.48
CA LYS A 25 7.54 18.37 3.77
C LYS A 25 8.49 17.16 3.69
N VAL A 26 7.97 15.97 3.44
CA VAL A 26 8.78 14.74 3.36
C VAL A 26 9.50 14.71 2.01
N GLY A 27 10.83 14.59 2.01
CA GLY A 27 11.61 14.49 0.77
C GLY A 27 11.30 13.22 -0.04
N LEU A 28 11.52 13.27 -1.35
CA LEU A 28 11.16 12.19 -2.29
C LEU A 28 11.75 10.82 -1.87
N ALA A 29 13.04 10.78 -1.50
CA ALA A 29 13.70 9.54 -1.08
C ALA A 29 13.04 8.90 0.16
N SER A 30 12.64 9.71 1.14
CA SER A 30 11.93 9.21 2.32
C SER A 30 10.53 8.70 1.95
N ARG A 31 9.85 9.34 0.99
CA ARG A 31 8.55 8.85 0.49
C ARG A 31 8.69 7.51 -0.24
N ILE A 32 9.72 7.34 -1.07
CA ILE A 32 9.99 6.07 -1.75
C ILE A 32 10.24 4.96 -0.73
N PHE A 33 11.06 5.23 0.29
CA PHE A 33 11.35 4.25 1.34
C PHE A 33 10.08 3.88 2.14
N ARG A 34 9.30 4.86 2.59
CA ARG A 34 8.01 4.62 3.26
C ARG A 34 7.05 3.82 2.38
N TYR A 35 6.97 4.15 1.09
CA TYR A 35 6.12 3.44 0.14
C TYR A 35 6.52 1.96 -0.01
N HIS A 36 7.81 1.65 -0.05
CA HIS A 36 8.30 0.26 -0.08
C HIS A 36 7.90 -0.49 1.20
N LEU A 37 8.08 0.13 2.37
CA LEU A 37 7.69 -0.48 3.64
C LEU A 37 6.19 -0.77 3.71
N VAL A 38 5.36 0.21 3.33
CA VAL A 38 3.90 0.08 3.35
C VAL A 38 3.43 -0.97 2.33
N THR A 39 3.99 -0.96 1.12
CA THR A 39 3.64 -1.95 0.08
C THR A 39 4.05 -3.36 0.49
N GLY A 40 5.24 -3.51 1.10
CA GLY A 40 5.70 -4.78 1.65
C GLY A 40 4.80 -5.29 2.77
N LEU A 41 4.43 -4.43 3.72
CA LEU A 41 3.48 -4.78 4.80
C LEU A 41 2.12 -5.19 4.24
N ALA A 42 1.58 -4.45 3.28
CA ALA A 42 0.32 -4.78 2.63
C ALA A 42 0.37 -6.15 1.92
N GLY A 43 1.50 -6.47 1.28
CA GLY A 43 1.73 -7.78 0.68
C GLY A 43 1.78 -8.90 1.73
N LEU A 44 2.41 -8.67 2.88
CA LEU A 44 2.41 -9.62 4.00
C LEU A 44 1.01 -9.83 4.56
N VAL A 45 0.21 -8.78 4.70
CA VAL A 45 -1.18 -8.90 5.17
C VAL A 45 -2.05 -9.64 4.15
N ASN A 46 -1.92 -9.33 2.86
CA ASN A 46 -2.60 -10.06 1.79
C ASN A 46 -2.31 -11.57 1.89
N TYR A 47 -1.03 -11.95 1.99
CA TYR A 47 -0.63 -13.34 2.09
C TYR A 47 -1.09 -13.99 3.41
N GLY A 48 -1.01 -13.27 4.52
CA GLY A 48 -1.50 -13.74 5.83
C GLY A 48 -3.00 -14.04 5.83
N ILE A 49 -3.79 -13.17 5.19
CA ILE A 49 -5.24 -13.36 5.05
C ILE A 49 -5.55 -14.57 4.16
N LEU A 50 -4.83 -14.73 3.05
CA LEU A 50 -4.93 -15.91 2.20
C LEU A 50 -4.68 -17.18 3.00
N LEU A 51 -3.56 -17.26 3.74
CA LEU A 51 -3.24 -18.43 4.55
C LEU A 51 -4.28 -18.70 5.64
N LEU A 52 -4.77 -17.65 6.31
CA LEU A 52 -5.77 -17.77 7.35
C LEU A 52 -7.08 -18.34 6.79
N LEU A 53 -7.63 -17.73 5.74
CA LEU A 53 -8.90 -18.15 5.14
C LEU A 53 -8.80 -19.52 4.47
N ALA A 54 -7.74 -19.77 3.70
CA ALA A 54 -7.59 -21.02 2.97
C ALA A 54 -7.22 -22.20 3.88
N LYS A 55 -6.21 -22.04 4.75
CA LYS A 55 -5.68 -23.15 5.54
C LYS A 55 -6.39 -23.37 6.87
N VAL A 56 -6.89 -22.31 7.51
CA VAL A 56 -7.55 -22.44 8.83
C VAL A 56 -9.06 -22.58 8.66
N PHE A 57 -9.67 -21.79 7.78
CA PHE A 57 -11.13 -21.80 7.57
C PHE A 57 -11.58 -22.66 6.38
N GLY A 58 -10.67 -23.21 5.58
CA GLY A 58 -10.99 -24.06 4.42
C GLY A 58 -11.72 -23.32 3.30
N VAL A 59 -11.64 -21.99 3.26
CA VAL A 59 -12.25 -21.17 2.21
C VAL A 59 -11.52 -21.41 0.90
N HIS A 60 -12.25 -21.48 -0.21
CA HIS A 60 -11.67 -21.67 -1.54
C HIS A 60 -10.57 -20.63 -1.85
N ASP A 61 -9.39 -21.09 -2.30
CA ASP A 61 -8.18 -20.28 -2.48
C ASP A 61 -8.43 -18.98 -3.26
N LEU A 62 -9.26 -19.06 -4.31
CA LEU A 62 -9.61 -17.89 -5.13
C LEU A 62 -10.35 -16.81 -4.33
N ILE A 63 -11.30 -17.20 -3.47
CA ILE A 63 -12.08 -16.29 -2.63
C ILE A 63 -11.18 -15.72 -1.53
N ALA A 64 -10.39 -16.57 -0.89
CA ALA A 64 -9.43 -16.16 0.13
C ALA A 64 -8.41 -15.14 -0.41
N ASN A 65 -7.87 -15.37 -1.63
CA ASN A 65 -6.96 -14.46 -2.29
C ASN A 65 -7.65 -13.13 -2.63
N MET A 66 -8.88 -13.16 -3.14
CA MET A 66 -9.63 -11.95 -3.46
C MET A 66 -9.85 -11.07 -2.21
N ILE A 67 -10.24 -11.68 -1.08
CA ILE A 67 -10.38 -10.97 0.20
C ILE A 67 -9.03 -10.39 0.64
N GLY A 68 -7.96 -11.18 0.55
CA GLY A 68 -6.61 -10.72 0.86
C GLY A 68 -6.20 -9.52 0.02
N ILE A 69 -6.51 -9.49 -1.28
CA ILE A 69 -6.14 -8.40 -2.19
C ILE A 69 -6.92 -7.13 -1.82
N ILE A 70 -8.21 -7.27 -1.53
CA ILE A 70 -9.06 -6.14 -1.11
C ILE A 70 -8.50 -5.52 0.18
N VAL A 71 -8.28 -6.34 1.21
CA VAL A 71 -7.79 -5.84 2.51
C VAL A 71 -6.38 -5.28 2.39
N GLY A 72 -5.48 -5.98 1.67
CA GLY A 72 -4.13 -5.52 1.42
C GLY A 72 -4.10 -4.17 0.69
N THR A 73 -4.96 -4.00 -0.33
CA THR A 73 -5.10 -2.73 -1.06
C THR A 73 -5.56 -1.59 -0.15
N PHE A 74 -6.56 -1.83 0.71
CA PHE A 74 -7.01 -0.81 1.66
C PHE A 74 -5.92 -0.41 2.64
N ILE A 75 -5.22 -1.37 3.24
CA ILE A 75 -4.10 -1.11 4.15
C ILE A 75 -3.02 -0.32 3.42
N ASN A 76 -2.65 -0.74 2.20
CA ASN A 76 -1.67 -0.05 1.39
C ASN A 76 -2.06 1.42 1.14
N PHE A 77 -3.32 1.66 0.77
CA PHE A 77 -3.83 2.99 0.48
C PHE A 77 -3.88 3.88 1.73
N PHE A 78 -4.48 3.40 2.82
CA PHE A 78 -4.64 4.19 4.04
C PHE A 78 -3.31 4.51 4.71
N LEU A 79 -2.39 3.54 4.83
CA LEU A 79 -1.06 3.79 5.41
C LEU A 79 -0.26 4.76 4.55
N ASN A 80 -0.28 4.60 3.22
CA ASN A 80 0.40 5.55 2.34
C ASN A 80 -0.20 6.95 2.42
N SER A 81 -1.53 7.05 2.48
CA SER A 81 -2.23 8.32 2.66
C SER A 81 -1.87 9.00 3.99
N LEU A 82 -1.82 8.26 5.09
CA LEU A 82 -1.61 8.82 6.43
C LEU A 82 -0.13 9.04 6.78
N TRP A 83 0.78 8.25 6.21
CA TRP A 83 2.20 8.26 6.59
C TRP A 83 3.14 8.72 5.46
N THR A 84 2.95 8.23 4.24
CA THR A 84 3.82 8.56 3.09
C THR A 84 3.52 9.96 2.54
N TRP A 85 2.24 10.29 2.35
CA TRP A 85 1.76 11.61 1.90
C TRP A 85 0.89 12.29 2.96
N ARG A 86 1.39 12.33 4.21
CA ARG A 86 0.73 13.04 5.31
C ARG A 86 0.61 14.52 5.00
N ILE A 87 -0.62 15.04 5.05
CA ILE A 87 -0.93 16.47 4.88
C ILE A 87 -0.60 17.21 6.19
N LYS A 88 -0.04 18.41 6.10
CA LYS A 88 0.10 19.30 7.25
C LYS A 88 -1.26 19.93 7.57
N VAL A 89 -1.82 19.65 8.75
CA VAL A 89 -3.13 20.18 9.20
C VAL A 89 -2.91 21.53 9.89
N GLU A 90 -2.31 22.50 9.18
CA GLU A 90 -1.97 23.80 9.78
C GLU A 90 -2.63 24.99 9.09
N ASP A 91 -3.51 24.75 8.11
CA ASP A 91 -4.25 25.77 7.37
C ASP A 91 -5.79 25.53 7.41
N LEU A 92 -6.35 25.13 8.56
CA LEU A 92 -7.79 25.21 8.84
C LEU A 92 -8.07 26.28 9.88
#